data_AF-A0A8J2FAC5-F1
#
_entry.id   AF-A0A8J2FAC5-F1
#
_cell.length_a   1.000
_cell.length_b   1.000
_cell.length_c   1.000
_cell.angle_alpha   90.00
_cell.angle_beta   90.00
_cell.angle_gamma   90.00
#
_symmetry.space_group_name_H-M   'P 1'
#
loop_
_entity.id
_entity.type
_entity.pdbx_description
1 polymer ?
#
loop_
_entity_poly.entity_id
_entity_poly.type
_entity_poly.pdbx_seq_one_letter_code
_entity_poly.pdbx_strand_id
1 'polypeptide(L)'
;ELHVEWELPNKINPNYLPLLKYHIYIDNVLEHVIEDTGVTSYTLWNCKNGKVYDIVVHAVNAAGESRKEGEIITVVAGDVPQKPATPTRWERVNATAMVVGWAA
;
A
#
# COMPACT_ATOMS: atom_id res chain seq x y z
N GLU A 1 -0.03 -6.32 1.59
CA GLU A 1 0.44 -4.99 2.01
C GLU A 1 0.18 -3.99 0.88
N LEU A 2 0.13 -2.70 1.20
CA LEU A 2 0.09 -1.63 0.20
C LEU A 2 1.29 -0.72 0.41
N HIS A 3 2.07 -0.50 -0.64
CA HIS A 3 3.22 0.39 -0.61
C HIS A 3 2.86 1.71 -1.27
N VAL A 4 3.18 2.81 -0.59
CA VAL A 4 2.91 4.19 -1.03
C VAL A 4 4.22 4.96 -0.97
N GLU A 5 4.56 5.64 -2.05
CA GLU A 5 5.69 6.56 -2.14
C GLU A 5 5.17 7.94 -2.53
N TRP A 6 5.82 9.01 -2.07
CA TRP A 6 5.49 10.38 -2.43
C TRP A 6 6.76 11.18 -2.73
N GLU A 7 6.63 12.31 -3.42
CA GLU A 7 7.75 13.22 -3.62
C GLU A 7 7.86 14.25 -2.48
N LEU A 8 9.08 14.66 -2.15
CA LEU A 8 9.27 15.78 -1.23
C LEU A 8 8.61 17.05 -1.83
N PRO A 9 7.75 17.77 -1.06
CA PRO A 9 7.15 19.01 -1.52
C PRO A 9 8.17 20.08 -1.98
N ASN A 10 9.41 19.96 -1.52
CA ASN A 10 10.41 21.03 -1.50
C ASN A 10 11.51 20.96 -2.57
N LYS A 11 11.30 20.32 -3.72
CA LYS A 11 12.31 20.43 -4.80
C LYS A 11 12.34 21.79 -5.53
N ILE A 12 11.35 22.68 -5.37
CA ILE A 12 11.16 23.79 -6.34
C ILE A 12 11.15 25.22 -5.76
N ASN A 13 11.00 25.49 -4.44
CA ASN A 13 10.94 26.89 -3.95
C ASN A 13 11.68 27.12 -2.61
N PRO A 14 12.66 28.04 -2.56
CA PRO A 14 13.46 28.34 -1.37
C PRO A 14 12.70 29.12 -0.25
N ASN A 15 11.46 29.55 -0.47
CA ASN A 15 10.66 30.27 0.52
C ASN A 15 9.79 29.37 1.42
N TYR A 16 9.85 28.04 1.26
CA TYR A 16 9.07 27.13 2.10
C TYR A 16 9.68 26.97 3.50
N LEU A 17 8.82 27.00 4.52
CA LEU A 17 9.21 26.64 5.88
C LEU A 17 9.70 25.19 5.93
N PRO A 18 10.66 24.86 6.82
CA PRO A 18 11.15 23.50 6.97
C PRO A 18 10.00 22.55 7.32
N LEU A 19 10.02 21.39 6.69
CA LEU A 19 9.15 20.28 7.04
C LEU A 19 9.45 19.85 8.47
N LEU A 20 8.40 19.50 9.20
CA LEU A 20 8.48 18.96 10.55
C LEU A 20 8.11 17.48 10.59
N LYS A 21 7.11 17.08 9.81
CA LYS A 21 6.58 15.71 9.76
C LYS A 21 5.64 15.50 8.58
N TYR A 22 5.22 14.25 8.41
CA TYR A 22 4.11 13.85 7.55
C TYR A 22 2.97 13.25 8.37
N HIS A 23 1.73 13.53 7.94
CA HIS A 23 0.52 12.89 8.43
C HIS A 23 -0.02 11.98 7.33
N ILE A 24 -0.34 10.73 7.67
CA ILE A 24 -0.90 9.74 6.75
C ILE A 24 -2.34 9.48 7.15
N TYR A 25 -3.22 9.81 6.23
CA TYR A 25 -4.65 9.59 6.34
C TYR A 25 -5.03 8.33 5.56
N ILE A 26 -5.83 7.46 6.17
CA ILE A 26 -6.39 6.26 5.55
C ILE A 26 -7.91 6.35 5.67
N ASP A 27 -8.62 6.29 4.55
CA ASP A 27 -10.08 6.46 4.51
C ASP A 27 -10.54 7.75 5.25
N ASN A 28 -9.76 8.83 5.08
CA ASN A 28 -9.91 10.14 5.75
C ASN A 28 -9.65 10.20 7.26
N VAL A 29 -9.13 9.14 7.88
CA VAL A 29 -8.74 9.12 9.31
C VAL A 29 -7.22 9.27 9.42
N LEU A 30 -6.75 10.14 10.33
CA LEU A 30 -5.33 10.24 10.64
C LEU A 30 -4.88 8.98 11.39
N GLU A 31 -4.21 8.08 10.70
CA GLU A 31 -3.75 6.80 11.27
C GLU A 31 -2.29 6.86 11.69
N HIS A 32 -1.44 7.59 10.94
CA HIS A 32 -0.01 7.63 11.21
C HIS A 32 0.62 9.01 11.10
N VAL A 33 1.70 9.21 11.86
CA VAL A 33 2.57 10.39 11.84
C VAL A 33 4.00 9.93 11.64
N ILE A 34 4.69 10.50 10.65
CA ILE A 34 6.11 10.26 10.37
C ILE A 34 6.88 11.53 10.72
N GLU A 35 7.65 11.49 11.80
CA GLU A 35 8.48 12.62 12.27
C GLU A 35 9.78 12.76 11.45
N ASP A 36 10.24 11.70 10.78
CA ASP A 36 11.41 11.76 9.90
C ASP A 36 11.02 12.30 8.52
N THR A 37 11.37 13.56 8.27
CA THR A 37 11.10 14.23 6.99
C THR A 37 11.98 13.75 5.83
N GLY A 38 12.97 12.89 6.09
CA GLY A 38 13.75 12.21 5.07
C GLY A 38 13.06 10.98 4.48
N VAL A 39 11.98 10.50 5.12
CA VAL A 39 11.19 9.36 4.66
C VAL A 39 10.12 9.83 3.67
N THR A 40 10.09 9.18 2.51
CA THR A 40 9.15 9.45 1.42
C THR A 40 8.34 8.23 1.00
N SER A 41 8.22 7.25 1.90
CA SER A 41 7.44 6.04 1.66
C SER A 41 6.79 5.50 2.93
N TYR A 42 5.70 4.77 2.76
CA TYR A 42 4.93 4.14 3.83
C TYR A 42 4.33 2.83 3.32
N THR A 43 4.36 1.80 4.18
CA THR A 43 3.71 0.52 3.91
C THR A 43 2.55 0.32 4.87
N LEU A 44 1.34 0.20 4.33
CA LEU A 44 0.17 -0.25 5.07
C LEU A 44 0.17 -1.78 5.17
N TRP A 45 0.24 -2.28 6.40
CA TRP A 45 0.19 -3.70 6.73
C TRP A 45 -1.23 -4.16 7.06
N ASN A 46 -1.44 -5.47 7.03
CA ASN A 46 -2.73 -6.10 7.39
C ASN A 46 -3.94 -5.60 6.60
N CYS A 47 -3.74 -5.22 5.33
CA CYS A 47 -4.82 -4.82 4.44
C CYS A 47 -5.84 -5.96 4.25
N LYS A 48 -7.11 -5.60 4.18
CA LYS A 48 -8.17 -6.53 3.78
C LYS A 48 -8.15 -6.71 2.27
N ASN A 49 -8.04 -7.95 1.82
CA ASN A 49 -8.05 -8.27 0.39
C ASN A 49 -9.31 -7.75 -0.29
N GLY A 50 -9.13 -7.16 -1.48
CA GLY A 50 -10.22 -6.59 -2.27
C GLY A 50 -10.83 -5.30 -1.70
N LYS A 51 -10.35 -4.79 -0.56
CA LYS A 51 -10.74 -3.47 -0.06
C LYS A 51 -9.93 -2.39 -0.78
N VAL A 52 -10.64 -1.34 -1.22
CA VAL A 52 -10.04 -0.08 -1.68
C VAL A 52 -9.66 0.74 -0.46
N TYR A 53 -8.44 1.27 -0.45
CA TYR A 53 -7.96 2.18 0.58
C TYR A 53 -7.64 3.52 -0.07
N ASP A 54 -8.19 4.60 0.50
CA ASP A 54 -7.81 5.96 0.12
C ASP A 54 -6.71 6.43 1.07
N ILE A 55 -5.48 6.52 0.55
CA ILE A 55 -4.31 6.95 1.32
C ILE A 55 -3.91 8.35 0.86
N VAL A 56 -3.84 9.29 1.80
CA VAL A 56 -3.46 10.69 1.56
C VAL A 56 -2.33 11.07 2.50
N VAL A 57 -1.27 11.67 1.96
CA VAL A 57 -0.11 12.11 2.73
C VAL A 57 -0.10 13.64 2.79
N HIS A 58 -0.07 14.20 3.99
CA HIS A 58 0.08 15.62 4.22
C HIS A 58 1.47 15.94 4.77
N ALA A 59 2.08 16.98 4.21
CA ALA A 59 3.27 17.60 4.77
C ALA A 59 2.89 18.60 5.86
N VAL A 60 3.64 18.65 6.96
CA VAL A 60 3.40 19.59 8.06
C VAL A 60 4.64 20.44 8.29
N ASN A 61 4.45 21.76 8.35
CA ASN A 61 5.49 22.72 8.74
C ASN A 61 4.97 23.68 9.82
N ALA A 62 5.77 24.68 10.20
CA ALA A 62 5.39 25.63 11.26
C ALA A 62 4.18 26.53 10.90
N ALA A 63 3.78 26.62 9.62
CA ALA A 63 2.55 27.30 9.20
C ALA A 63 1.31 26.37 9.24
N GLY A 64 1.49 25.06 9.40
CA GLY A 64 0.41 24.07 9.49
C GLY A 64 0.57 22.91 8.50
N GLU A 65 -0.51 22.16 8.34
CA GLU A 65 -0.60 21.06 7.37
C GLU A 65 -0.83 21.56 5.94
N SER A 66 -0.28 20.85 4.96
CA SER A 66 -0.56 21.07 3.54
C SER A 66 -2.04 20.88 3.23
N ARG A 67 -2.51 21.54 2.16
CA ARG A 67 -3.91 21.42 1.71
C ARG A 67 -4.23 19.97 1.30
N LYS A 68 -5.41 19.48 1.70
CA LYS A 68 -5.98 18.14 1.40
C LYS A 68 -6.05 17.72 -0.08
N GLU A 69 -5.77 18.64 -1.00
CA GLU A 69 -5.90 18.42 -2.45
C GLU A 69 -4.59 17.94 -3.10
N GLY A 70 -3.54 17.64 -2.33
CA GLY A 70 -2.30 17.03 -2.81
C GLY A 70 -2.37 15.50 -2.85
N GLU A 71 -1.94 14.92 -3.99
CA GLU A 71 -1.80 13.48 -4.31
C GLU A 71 -2.66 12.50 -3.48
N ILE A 72 -3.89 12.28 -3.97
CA ILE A 72 -4.70 11.13 -3.55
C ILE A 72 -4.14 9.91 -4.29
N ILE A 73 -3.55 8.97 -3.53
CA ILE A 73 -3.09 7.69 -4.06
C ILE A 73 -4.14 6.64 -3.66
N THR A 74 -5.07 6.36 -4.57
CA THR A 74 -6.04 5.27 -4.40
C THR A 74 -5.41 3.95 -4.83
N VAL A 75 -5.24 3.01 -3.89
CA VAL A 75 -4.65 1.69 -4.19
C VAL A 75 -5.58 0.57 -3.72
N VAL A 76 -5.74 -0.46 -4.56
CA VAL A 76 -6.46 -1.69 -4.22
C VAL A 76 -5.48 -2.66 -3.58
N ALA A 77 -5.80 -3.11 -2.36
CA ALA A 77 -5.03 -4.19 -1.74
C ALA A 77 -5.19 -5.47 -2.58
N GLY A 78 -4.09 -5.90 -3.19
CA GLY A 78 -4.02 -7.10 -4.03
C GLY A 78 -4.64 -8.32 -3.34
N ASP A 79 -5.23 -9.21 -4.13
CA ASP A 79 -5.99 -10.35 -3.62
C ASP A 79 -5.07 -11.53 -3.25
N VAL A 80 -5.54 -12.43 -2.38
CA VAL A 80 -4.86 -13.73 -2.22
C VAL A 80 -4.97 -14.50 -3.53
N PRO A 81 -3.93 -15.23 -3.95
CA PRO A 81 -4.04 -16.13 -5.10
C PRO A 81 -5.25 -17.03 -4.91
N GLN A 82 -6.06 -17.20 -5.96
CA GLN A 82 -7.15 -18.15 -5.91
C GLN A 82 -6.60 -19.54 -5.55
N LYS A 83 -7.38 -20.32 -4.79
CA LYS A 83 -7.05 -21.72 -4.56
C LYS A 83 -6.76 -22.39 -5.93
N PRO A 84 -5.78 -23.31 -6.02
CA PRO A 84 -5.62 -24.12 -7.23
C PRO A 84 -6.96 -24.77 -7.57
N ALA A 85 -7.29 -24.88 -8.87
CA ALA A 85 -8.63 -25.17 -9.41
C ALA A 85 -9.33 -26.41 -8.80
N THR A 86 -9.63 -27.47 -9.53
CA THR A 86 -9.81 -28.82 -8.95
C THR A 86 -8.95 -29.71 -9.82
N PRO A 87 -8.22 -30.71 -9.29
CA PRO A 87 -7.35 -31.52 -10.14
C PRO A 87 -8.20 -32.19 -11.22
N THR A 88 -7.91 -31.90 -12.47
CA THR A 88 -8.63 -32.45 -13.62
C THR A 88 -8.05 -33.79 -14.06
N ARG A 89 -6.82 -34.10 -13.63
CA ARG A 89 -6.14 -35.35 -13.93
C ARG A 89 -5.64 -36.00 -12.65
N TRP A 90 -5.93 -37.28 -12.48
CA TRP A 90 -5.30 -38.13 -11.50
C TRP A 90 -5.13 -39.53 -12.06
N GLU A 91 -3.99 -40.16 -11.77
CA GLU A 91 -3.64 -41.49 -12.28
C GLU A 91 -2.79 -42.23 -11.26
N ARG A 92 -3.24 -43.42 -10.86
CA ARG A 92 -2.45 -44.31 -10.00
C ARG A 92 -1.31 -44.90 -10.82
N VAL A 93 -0.08 -44.62 -10.41
CA VAL A 93 1.12 -45.13 -11.08
C VAL A 93 1.42 -46.56 -10.62
N ASN A 94 1.35 -46.81 -9.30
CA ASN A 94 1.52 -48.13 -8.71
C ASN A 94 0.93 -48.18 -7.29
N ALA A 95 1.25 -49.22 -6.51
CA ALA A 95 0.73 -49.41 -5.16
C ALA A 95 1.08 -48.31 -4.15
N THR A 96 2.12 -47.53 -4.43
CA THR A 96 2.64 -46.51 -3.51
C THR A 96 2.76 -45.13 -4.16
N ALA A 97 2.26 -44.94 -5.39
CA ALA A 97 2.40 -43.67 -6.11
C ALA A 97 1.18 -43.34 -6.99
N MET A 98 0.86 -42.05 -7.04
CA MET A 98 -0.18 -41.45 -7.88
C MET A 98 0.29 -40.08 -8.40
N VAL A 99 -0.08 -39.76 -9.63
CA VAL A 99 0.08 -38.41 -10.20
C VAL A 99 -1.23 -37.65 -10.05
N VAL A 100 -1.15 -36.38 -9.64
CA VAL A 100 -2.27 -35.45 -9.58
C VAL A 100 -1.88 -34.20 -10.35
N GLY A 101 -2.74 -33.74 -11.26
CA GLY A 101 -2.48 -32.60 -12.14
C GLY A 101 -3.68 -31.67 -12.23
N TRP A 102 -3.38 -30.39 -12.44
CA TRP A 102 -4.36 -29.32 -12.62
C TRP A 102 -4.31 -28.88 -14.08
N ALA A 103 -5.46 -28.52 -14.67
CA ALA A 103 -5.47 -27.77 -15.91
C ALA A 103 -5.05 -26.32 -15.62
N ALA A 104 -4.20 -25.75 -16.48
CA ALA A 104 -3.86 -24.33 -16.46
C ALA A 104 -5.06 -23.47 -16.87
#